data_AF-A0A166GD62-F1
#
_entry.id   AF-A0A166GD62-F1
#
_cell.length_a   1.000
_cell.length_b   1.000
_cell.length_c   1.000
_cell.angle_alpha   90.00
_cell.angle_beta   90.00
_cell.angle_gamma   90.00
#
_symmetry.space_group_name_H-M   'P 1'
#
loop_
_entity.id
_entity.type
_entity.pdbx_description
1 polymer ?
#
loop_
_entity_poly.entity_id
_entity_poly.type
_entity_poly.pdbx_seq_one_letter_code
_entity_poly.pdbx_strand_id
1 'polypeptide(L)'
;MHVVSTASGYTLNAQLPIDIQPEMITVSAKKGDRIAVVADVWHMETDCHYEWQIQFPHDINMNSVRVIVGKGGQLTIHAPKRRQTCYGYV
;
A
#
# COMPACT_ATOMS: atom_id res chain seq x y z
N MET A 1 -6.82 -9.96 -0.17
CA MET A 1 -5.56 -9.19 -0.41
C MET A 1 -4.50 -10.16 -0.88
N HIS A 2 -3.74 -9.82 -1.92
CA HIS A 2 -2.71 -10.66 -2.53
C HIS A 2 -1.36 -9.93 -2.51
N VAL A 3 -0.27 -10.63 -2.16
CA VAL A 3 1.06 -10.04 -2.02
C VAL A 3 2.04 -10.77 -2.93
N VAL A 4 2.76 -10.00 -3.74
CA VAL A 4 3.84 -10.48 -4.60
C VAL A 4 5.16 -9.88 -4.14
N SER A 5 6.13 -10.73 -3.84
CA SER A 5 7.48 -10.34 -3.47
C SER A 5 8.43 -10.64 -4.62
N THR A 6 9.31 -9.68 -4.94
CA THR A 6 10.32 -9.81 -6.00
C THR A 6 11.68 -9.34 -5.48
N ALA A 7 12.73 -9.49 -6.29
CA ALA A 7 14.05 -8.96 -5.99
C ALA A 7 14.06 -7.41 -5.92
N SER A 8 13.16 -6.73 -6.65
CA SER A 8 13.12 -5.27 -6.74
C SER A 8 12.14 -4.60 -5.78
N GLY A 9 11.21 -5.35 -5.19
CA GLY A 9 10.16 -4.77 -4.35
C GLY A 9 9.01 -5.72 -4.04
N TYR A 10 7.99 -5.15 -3.41
CA TYR A 10 6.73 -5.80 -3.08
C TYR A 10 5.60 -5.11 -3.84
N THR A 11 4.63 -5.89 -4.29
CA THR A 11 3.37 -5.40 -4.86
C THR A 11 2.22 -6.04 -4.10
N LEU A 12 1.32 -5.22 -3.58
CA LEU A 12 0.15 -5.66 -2.83
C LEU A 12 -1.09 -5.22 -3.57
N ASN A 13 -2.01 -6.16 -3.80
CA ASN A 13 -3.28 -5.92 -4.46
C ASN A 13 -4.43 -6.23 -3.51
N ALA A 14 -5.35 -5.28 -3.37
CA ALA A 14 -6.61 -5.45 -2.68
C ALA A 14 -7.76 -5.04 -3.61
N GLN A 15 -8.91 -5.66 -3.39
CA GLN A 15 -10.14 -5.35 -4.11
C GLN A 15 -11.08 -4.67 -3.13
N LEU A 16 -11.36 -3.40 -3.39
CA LEU A 16 -12.40 -2.64 -2.74
C LEU A 16 -13.72 -2.79 -3.53
N PRO A 17 -14.88 -2.63 -2.88
CA PRO A 17 -16.14 -2.42 -3.58
C PRO A 17 -16.05 -1.28 -4.61
N ILE A 18 -16.83 -1.40 -5.69
CA ILE A 18 -16.81 -0.44 -6.80
C ILE A 18 -17.32 0.95 -6.41
N ASP A 19 -18.14 1.03 -5.36
CA ASP A 19 -18.73 2.26 -4.86
C ASP A 19 -17.72 3.10 -4.04
N ILE A 20 -16.55 2.53 -3.71
CA ILE A 20 -15.49 3.24 -3.01
C ILE A 20 -14.73 4.12 -3.99
N GLN A 21 -14.90 5.42 -3.81
CA GLN A 21 -14.20 6.43 -4.60
C GLN A 21 -12.82 6.74 -3.99
N PRO A 22 -11.83 7.17 -4.78
CA PRO A 22 -10.49 7.46 -4.29
C PRO A 22 -10.44 8.46 -3.12
N GLU A 23 -11.34 9.44 -3.08
CA GLU A 23 -11.44 10.43 -1.99
C GLU A 23 -11.90 9.83 -0.65
N MET A 24 -12.47 8.63 -0.67
CA MET A 24 -12.87 7.88 0.53
C MET A 24 -11.70 7.06 1.10
N ILE A 25 -10.55 7.06 0.43
CA ILE A 25 -9.39 6.26 0.79
C ILE A 25 -8.30 7.16 1.37
N THR A 26 -7.93 6.87 2.61
CA THR A 26 -6.77 7.46 3.28
C THR A 26 -5.62 6.45 3.30
N VAL A 27 -4.47 6.87 2.77
CA VAL A 27 -3.21 6.13 2.87
C VAL A 27 -2.25 6.92 3.73
N SER A 28 -1.70 6.28 4.76
CA SER A 28 -0.72 6.91 5.66
C SER A 28 0.53 6.04 5.83
N ALA A 29 1.68 6.68 5.78
CA ALA A 29 2.93 6.08 6.24
C ALA A 29 3.05 6.24 7.75
N LYS A 30 3.29 5.13 8.44
CA LYS A 30 3.45 5.05 9.90
C LYS A 30 4.90 4.66 10.24
N LYS A 31 5.31 5.00 11.46
CA LYS A 31 6.64 4.65 11.99
C LYS A 31 6.91 3.14 11.88
N GLY A 32 8.15 2.80 11.54
CA GLY A 32 8.63 1.42 11.46
C GLY A 32 8.24 0.72 10.17
N ASP A 33 8.36 1.40 9.02
CA ASP A 33 8.11 0.84 7.68
C ASP A 33 6.69 0.25 7.52
N ARG A 34 5.70 1.00 8.01
CA ARG A 34 4.28 0.63 7.98
C ARG A 34 3.50 1.52 7.03
N ILE A 35 2.56 0.93 6.30
CA ILE A 35 1.52 1.66 5.57
C ILE A 35 0.17 1.25 6.15
N ALA A 36 -0.66 2.23 6.49
CA ALA A 36 -2.06 2.00 6.80
C ALA A 36 -2.92 2.53 5.66
N VAL A 37 -3.89 1.73 5.25
CA VAL A 37 -4.92 2.10 4.29
C VAL A 37 -6.26 1.97 4.99
N VAL A 38 -7.04 3.04 4.94
CA VAL A 38 -8.41 3.07 5.44
C VAL A 38 -9.30 3.54 4.31
N ALA A 39 -10.39 2.84 4.05
CA ALA A 39 -11.45 3.27 3.14
C ALA A 39 -12.76 3.40 3.91
N ASP A 40 -13.34 4.59 3.89
CA ASP A 40 -14.54 4.95 4.66
C ASP A 40 -15.65 5.48 3.75
N VAL A 41 -16.70 4.67 3.60
CA VAL A 41 -17.91 4.95 2.83
C VAL A 41 -18.97 5.53 3.75
N TRP A 42 -18.82 6.80 4.07
CA TRP A 42 -19.69 7.53 5.00
C TRP A 42 -21.19 7.52 4.65
N HIS A 43 -21.55 7.19 3.41
CA HIS A 43 -22.94 7.21 2.93
C HIS A 43 -23.62 5.83 2.90
N MET A 44 -22.95 4.75 3.34
CA MET A 44 -23.52 3.40 3.40
C MET A 44 -23.63 2.91 4.84
N GLU A 45 -24.73 2.20 5.16
CA GLU A 45 -24.97 1.65 6.50
C GLU A 45 -24.23 0.31 6.75
N THR A 46 -23.90 -0.42 5.68
CA THR A 46 -23.25 -1.73 5.73
C THR A 46 -22.00 -1.74 4.87
N ASP A 47 -20.98 -2.51 5.28
CA ASP A 47 -19.73 -2.69 4.52
C ASP A 47 -19.05 -1.35 4.15
N CYS A 48 -19.12 -0.40 5.08
CA CYS A 48 -18.68 0.97 4.86
C CYS A 48 -17.24 1.26 5.32
N HIS A 49 -16.59 0.34 6.01
CA HIS A 49 -15.25 0.55 6.57
C HIS A 49 -14.30 -0.59 6.24
N TYR A 50 -13.16 -0.27 5.65
CA TYR A 50 -12.10 -1.22 5.34
C TYR A 50 -10.76 -0.69 5.83
N GLU A 51 -10.06 -1.48 6.64
CA GLU A 51 -8.73 -1.13 7.14
C GLU A 51 -7.72 -2.23 6.82
N TRP A 52 -6.55 -1.82 6.33
CA TRP A 52 -5.35 -2.65 6.25
C TRP A 52 -4.18 -1.96 6.92
N GLN A 53 -3.43 -2.73 7.70
CA GLN A 53 -2.13 -2.33 8.19
C GLN A 53 -1.05 -3.27 7.63
N ILE A 54 -0.18 -2.71 6.81
CA ILE A 54 0.90 -3.42 6.15
C ILE A 54 2.21 -3.09 6.82
N GLN A 55 2.83 -4.10 7.43
CA GLN A 55 4.22 -4.03 7.89
C GLN A 55 5.12 -4.55 6.78
N PHE A 56 6.04 -3.71 6.30
CA PHE A 56 7.06 -4.17 5.38
C PHE A 56 8.35 -4.55 6.10
N PRO A 57 9.22 -5.37 5.50
CA PRO A 57 10.60 -5.54 5.97
C PRO A 57 11.40 -4.23 5.90
N HIS A 58 12.56 -4.18 6.55
CA HIS A 58 13.38 -2.95 6.63
C HIS A 58 14.14 -2.62 5.33
N ASP A 59 14.06 -3.48 4.32
CA ASP A 59 14.77 -3.33 3.05
C ASP A 59 14.02 -2.44 2.06
N ILE A 60 12.97 -1.73 2.47
CA ILE A 60 12.07 -0.97 1.59
C ILE A 60 12.47 0.50 1.57
N ASN A 61 12.39 1.11 0.41
CA ASN A 61 12.45 2.55 0.26
C ASN A 61 11.06 3.15 0.47
N MET A 62 10.73 3.47 1.72
CA MET A 62 9.45 4.07 2.09
C MET A 62 9.16 5.38 1.34
N ASN A 63 10.18 6.16 0.97
CA ASN A 63 10.04 7.41 0.23
C ASN A 63 9.59 7.21 -1.22
N SER A 64 9.63 5.98 -1.72
CA SER A 64 9.25 5.64 -3.10
C SER A 64 8.07 4.68 -3.16
N VAL A 65 7.39 4.46 -2.04
CA VAL A 65 6.12 3.72 -2.02
C VAL A 65 5.09 4.49 -2.83
N ARG A 66 4.36 3.77 -3.68
CA ARG A 66 3.28 4.32 -4.51
C ARG A 66 2.01 3.52 -4.25
N VAL A 67 0.89 4.22 -4.17
CA VAL A 67 -0.43 3.61 -4.10
C VAL A 67 -1.23 4.08 -5.31
N ILE A 68 -1.87 3.12 -5.98
CA ILE A 68 -2.66 3.33 -7.17
C ILE A 68 -4.06 2.78 -6.87
N VAL A 69 -5.07 3.63 -7.07
CA VAL A 69 -6.47 3.24 -7.03
C VAL A 69 -6.96 3.19 -8.48
N GLY A 70 -7.07 1.97 -9.01
CA GLY A 70 -7.55 1.70 -10.35
C GLY A 70 -9.08 1.76 -10.44
N LYS A 71 -9.58 1.75 -11.68
CA LYS A 71 -11.01 1.65 -11.95
C LYS A 71 -11.56 0.33 -11.39
N GLY A 72 -12.79 0.36 -10.88
CA GLY A 72 -13.46 -0.83 -10.34
C GLY A 72 -12.92 -1.29 -8.98
N GLY A 73 -12.34 -0.39 -8.18
CA GLY A 73 -11.94 -0.67 -6.79
C GLY A 73 -10.61 -1.43 -6.62
N GLN A 74 -9.81 -1.57 -7.67
CA GLN A 74 -8.50 -2.21 -7.54
C GLN A 74 -7.50 -1.28 -6.83
N LEU A 75 -7.08 -1.64 -5.62
CA LEU A 75 -6.02 -0.96 -4.88
C LEU A 75 -4.70 -1.70 -5.06
N THR A 76 -3.68 -1.02 -5.58
CA THR A 76 -2.34 -1.56 -5.76
C THR A 76 -1.32 -0.70 -5.00
N ILE A 77 -0.50 -1.36 -4.17
CA ILE A 77 0.62 -0.73 -3.45
C ILE A 77 1.93 -1.29 -4.01
N HIS A 78 2.77 -0.41 -4.54
CA HIS A 78 4.13 -0.73 -4.96
C HIS A 78 5.13 -0.21 -3.93
N ALA A 79 5.92 -1.11 -3.37
CA ALA A 79 6.91 -0.82 -2.35
C ALA A 79 8.30 -1.30 -2.84
N PRO A 80 9.10 -0.40 -3.43
CA PRO A 80 10.41 -0.77 -3.96
C PRO A 80 11.41 -1.03 -2.83
N LYS A 81 12.30 -2.01 -3.02
CA LYS A 81 13.43 -2.22 -2.12
C LYS A 81 14.46 -1.11 -2.26
N ARG A 82 15.20 -0.83 -1.18
CA ARG A 82 16.36 0.08 -1.19
C ARG A 82 17.38 -0.52 -2.13
N ARG A 83 17.94 0.31 -3.02
CA ARG A 83 19.13 -0.07 -3.76
C ARG A 83 20.23 -0.28 -2.74
N GLN A 84 20.78 -1.48 -2.65
CA GLN A 84 22.04 -1.68 -1.93
C GLN A 84 23.12 -0.95 -2.72
N THR A 85 23.44 0.28 -2.34
CA THR A 85 24.73 0.86 -2.70
C THR A 85 25.77 0.05 -1.94
N CYS A 86 26.41 -0.88 -2.65
CA CYS A 86 27.65 -1.47 -2.18
C CYS A 86 28.64 -0.32 -2.02
N TYR A 87 28.86 0.13 -0.78
CA TYR A 87 30.03 0.92 -0.47
C TYR A 87 31.22 -0.02 -0.56
N GLY A 88 31.91 0.02 -1.71
CA GLY A 88 33.21 -0.61 -1.85
C GLY A 88 34.18 0.08 -0.89
N TYR A 89 34.69 -0.67 0.08
CA TYR A 89 35.88 -0.26 0.82
C TYR A 89 37.06 -0.35 -0.16
N VAL A 90 37.70 0.78 -0.42
CA VAL A 90 39.00 0.88 -1.10
C VAL A 90 40.09 0.87 -0.02
#